data_AF-A0A3P7YLU9-F1
#
_entry.id   AF-A0A3P7YLU9-F1
#
_cell.length_a   1.000
_cell.length_b   1.000
_cell.length_c   1.000
_cell.angle_alpha   90.00
_cell.angle_beta   90.00
_cell.angle_gamma   90.00
#
_symmetry.space_group_name_H-M   'P 1'
#
loop_
_entity.id
_entity.type
_entity.pdbx_description
1 polymer ?
#
loop_
_entity_poly.entity_id
_entity_poly.type
_entity_poly.pdbx_seq_one_letter_code
_entity_poly.pdbx_strand_id
1 'polypeptide(L)'
;MVRLNEESDDAASIQDSVEKDIFDDETAEDAPKLPPNPVKNSKEDDSKYGVCQGRKVSQILGLNTKGSELQMLVLYSDYKKNREKCAELVPSRILRHYAPQMVIDYYESLVSSK
;
A
#
# COMPACT_ATOMS: atom_id res chain seq x y z
N MET A 1 -50.89 -43.53 -12.98
CA MET A 1 -50.23 -42.98 -14.19
C MET A 1 -50.66 -41.53 -14.35
N VAL A 2 -49.92 -40.58 -13.78
CA VAL A 2 -49.83 -39.17 -14.23
C VAL A 2 -48.47 -38.64 -13.76
N ARG A 3 -47.77 -37.95 -14.68
CA ARG A 3 -46.38 -37.48 -14.61
C ARG A 3 -46.24 -36.22 -13.75
N LEU A 4 -45.06 -36.07 -13.13
CA LEU A 4 -44.55 -34.85 -12.50
C LEU A 4 -43.87 -33.97 -13.57
N ASN A 5 -44.29 -32.72 -13.64
CA ASN A 5 -43.69 -31.55 -14.30
C ASN A 5 -43.67 -30.46 -13.20
N GLU A 6 -42.79 -29.48 -13.06
CA GLU A 6 -41.64 -28.97 -13.81
C GLU A 6 -40.83 -28.10 -12.82
N GLU A 7 -39.54 -27.97 -13.10
CA GLU A 7 -38.51 -27.23 -12.35
C GLU A 7 -38.54 -25.73 -12.72
N SER A 8 -38.36 -24.83 -11.76
CA SER A 8 -38.06 -23.42 -12.00
C SER A 8 -37.36 -22.82 -10.78
N ASP A 9 -36.04 -22.69 -10.87
CA ASP A 9 -35.18 -21.93 -9.97
C ASP A 9 -35.29 -20.43 -10.29
N ASP A 10 -35.58 -19.61 -9.28
CA ASP A 10 -35.18 -18.20 -9.19
C ASP A 10 -35.37 -17.69 -7.75
N ALA A 11 -34.34 -17.85 -6.92
CA ALA A 11 -34.34 -17.38 -5.54
C ALA A 11 -33.79 -15.94 -5.46
N ALA A 12 -34.70 -14.98 -5.24
CA ALA A 12 -34.38 -13.60 -4.91
C ALA A 12 -33.73 -13.49 -3.51
N SER A 13 -32.58 -12.83 -3.41
CA SER A 13 -31.81 -12.65 -2.16
C SER A 13 -32.03 -11.28 -1.51
N ILE A 14 -32.88 -11.30 -0.48
CA ILE A 14 -32.96 -10.51 0.77
C ILE A 14 -32.14 -9.20 0.89
N GLN A 15 -32.87 -8.08 1.09
CA GLN A 15 -32.42 -6.83 1.70
C GLN A 15 -32.28 -7.01 3.22
N ASP A 16 -31.25 -6.45 3.89
CA ASP A 16 -31.44 -5.46 4.97
C ASP A 16 -30.15 -4.98 5.67
N SER A 17 -30.20 -3.72 6.14
CA SER A 17 -29.51 -3.16 7.33
C SER A 17 -28.01 -2.79 7.29
N VAL A 18 -27.67 -1.56 6.92
CA VAL A 18 -26.62 -0.78 7.61
C VAL A 18 -27.06 0.69 7.74
N GLU A 19 -27.97 0.95 8.67
CA GLU A 19 -28.10 2.26 9.31
C GLU A 19 -27.59 2.13 10.73
N LYS A 20 -26.47 2.80 11.05
CA LYS A 20 -26.33 3.66 12.23
C LYS A 20 -24.92 4.27 12.36
N ASP A 21 -24.96 5.58 12.61
CA ASP A 21 -23.97 6.41 13.31
C ASP A 21 -22.59 6.58 12.68
N ILE A 22 -22.57 7.39 11.62
CA ILE A 22 -21.38 8.16 11.26
C ILE A 22 -21.57 9.56 11.85
N PHE A 23 -21.23 9.68 13.14
CA PHE A 23 -20.92 10.93 13.86
C PHE A 23 -21.47 12.23 13.26
N ASP A 24 -22.66 12.60 13.76
CA ASP A 24 -23.16 13.96 13.74
C ASP A 24 -22.33 14.81 14.72
N ASP A 25 -21.35 15.54 14.21
CA ASP A 25 -20.73 16.68 14.90
C ASP A 25 -20.77 17.87 13.94
N GLU A 26 -21.90 18.57 14.00
CA GLU A 26 -22.15 19.85 13.37
C GLU A 26 -21.26 20.91 14.02
N THR A 27 -20.01 21.02 13.54
CA THR A 27 -19.17 22.20 13.77
C THR A 27 -18.73 22.85 12.46
N ALA A 28 -19.50 23.88 12.11
CA ALA A 28 -19.13 25.12 11.42
C ALA A 28 -18.27 25.04 10.14
N GLU A 29 -18.89 25.51 9.06
CA GLU A 29 -18.30 25.86 7.79
C GLU A 29 -17.09 26.82 7.93
N ASP A 30 -15.93 26.38 7.44
CA ASP A 30 -15.01 27.10 6.53
C ASP A 30 -13.59 26.51 6.67
N ALA A 31 -13.39 25.32 6.09
CA ALA A 31 -12.05 24.84 5.80
C ALA A 31 -11.94 24.68 4.28
N PRO A 32 -10.96 25.30 3.61
CA PRO A 32 -10.80 25.09 2.19
C PRO A 32 -10.56 23.60 1.96
N LYS A 33 -11.47 22.95 1.22
CA LYS A 33 -11.25 21.63 0.64
C LYS A 33 -10.03 21.74 -0.25
N LEU A 34 -8.84 21.57 0.33
CA LEU A 34 -7.62 21.40 -0.43
C LEU A 34 -7.86 20.14 -1.27
N PRO A 35 -7.88 20.24 -2.61
CA PRO A 35 -7.94 19.05 -3.43
C PRO A 35 -6.76 18.17 -3.02
N PRO A 36 -6.91 16.82 -3.03
CA PRO A 36 -5.77 15.94 -2.82
C PRO A 36 -4.70 16.42 -3.81
N ASN A 37 -3.60 16.90 -3.25
CA ASN A 37 -2.52 17.52 -4.01
C ASN A 37 -2.25 16.58 -5.18
N PRO A 38 -2.48 16.99 -6.45
CA PRO A 38 -2.29 16.09 -7.56
C PRO A 38 -0.82 15.76 -7.54
N VAL A 39 -0.50 14.56 -7.02
CA VAL A 39 0.84 14.00 -7.07
C VAL A 39 1.20 14.13 -8.53
N LYS A 40 2.16 15.01 -8.82
CA LYS A 40 2.64 15.22 -10.18
C LYS A 40 3.10 13.85 -10.64
N ASN A 41 2.26 13.18 -11.42
CA ASN A 41 2.57 11.95 -12.08
C ASN A 41 3.51 12.29 -13.24
N SER A 42 4.68 12.85 -12.94
CA SER A 42 5.84 12.44 -13.71
C SER A 42 5.87 10.94 -13.52
N LYS A 43 5.45 10.20 -14.55
CA LYS A 43 5.63 8.75 -14.61
C LYS A 43 7.13 8.51 -14.64
N GLU A 44 7.76 8.66 -13.48
CA GLU A 44 9.10 8.15 -13.25
C GLU A 44 9.01 6.66 -13.52
N ASP A 45 9.93 6.16 -14.33
CA ASP A 45 9.98 4.75 -14.64
C ASP A 45 10.42 3.98 -13.40
N ASP A 46 9.42 3.47 -12.67
CA ASP A 46 9.59 2.69 -11.45
C ASP A 46 10.05 1.25 -11.76
N SER A 47 9.96 0.79 -13.00
CA SER A 47 10.32 -0.59 -13.37
C SER A 47 11.80 -0.89 -13.17
N LYS A 48 12.63 0.16 -13.07
CA LYS A 48 14.08 0.05 -12.81
C LYS A 48 14.42 -0.48 -11.41
N TYR A 49 13.52 -0.33 -10.43
CA TYR A 49 13.81 -0.70 -9.05
C TYR A 49 13.76 -2.22 -8.87
N GLY A 50 14.71 -2.76 -8.10
CA GLY A 50 14.81 -4.20 -7.88
C GLY A 50 13.55 -4.83 -7.31
N VAL A 51 12.86 -4.11 -6.42
CA VAL A 51 11.58 -4.54 -5.83
C VAL A 51 10.47 -4.68 -6.87
N CYS A 52 10.43 -3.80 -7.88
CA CYS A 52 9.48 -3.88 -9.01
C CYS A 52 9.80 -5.05 -9.95
N GLN A 53 11.04 -5.54 -9.93
CA GLN A 53 11.50 -6.72 -10.68
C GLN A 53 11.35 -8.02 -9.88
N GLY A 54 10.67 -7.98 -8.72
CA GLY A 54 10.42 -9.16 -7.89
C GLY A 54 11.56 -9.52 -6.93
N ARG A 55 12.58 -8.66 -6.76
CA ARG A 55 13.61 -8.89 -5.73
C ARG A 55 13.01 -8.70 -4.35
N LYS A 56 13.18 -9.70 -3.49
CA LYS A 56 12.66 -9.67 -2.12
C LYS A 56 13.48 -8.72 -1.25
N VAL A 57 12.79 -7.78 -0.61
CA VAL A 57 13.38 -6.91 0.41
C VAL A 57 13.65 -7.72 1.67
N SER A 58 14.89 -7.68 2.15
CA SER A 58 15.33 -8.32 3.38
C SER A 58 15.28 -7.38 4.57
N GLN A 59 15.69 -6.12 4.39
CA GLN A 59 15.77 -5.14 5.47
C GLN A 59 15.77 -3.72 4.89
N ILE A 60 15.22 -2.77 5.64
CA ILE A 60 15.40 -1.34 5.40
C ILE A 60 16.48 -0.83 6.37
N LEU A 61 17.52 -0.22 5.83
CA LEU A 61 18.71 0.22 6.58
C LEU A 61 18.64 1.68 7.00
N GLY A 62 17.87 2.49 6.29
CA GLY A 62 17.90 3.94 6.51
C GLY A 62 16.90 4.70 5.66
N LEU A 63 16.72 5.96 6.01
CA LEU A 63 15.96 6.95 5.25
C LEU A 63 16.92 7.92 4.58
N ASN A 64 16.59 8.32 3.36
CA ASN A 64 17.20 9.46 2.69
C ASN A 64 16.13 10.52 2.43
N THR A 65 16.25 11.64 3.13
CA THR A 65 15.37 12.81 3.00
C THR A 65 15.94 13.87 2.05
N LYS A 66 17.13 13.64 1.47
CA LYS A 66 17.74 14.55 0.50
C LYS A 66 17.10 14.30 -0.87
N GLY A 67 16.18 15.17 -1.26
CA GLY A 67 15.52 15.12 -2.57
C GLY A 67 14.09 15.63 -2.53
N SER A 68 13.40 15.50 -3.66
CA SER A 68 11.98 15.82 -3.80
C SER A 68 11.06 14.75 -3.23
N GLU A 69 11.57 13.54 -2.98
CA GLU A 69 10.82 12.42 -2.43
C GLU A 69 11.63 11.69 -1.35
N LEU A 70 10.95 11.22 -0.31
CA LEU A 70 11.52 10.32 0.70
C LEU A 70 11.90 8.98 0.08
N GLN A 71 13.19 8.65 0.15
CA GLN A 71 13.73 7.36 -0.26
C GLN A 71 14.16 6.54 0.95
N MET A 72 14.19 5.22 0.80
CA MET A 72 14.65 4.28 1.82
C MET A 72 15.79 3.45 1.26
N LEU A 73 16.84 3.24 2.04
CA LEU A 73 17.94 2.35 1.68
C LEU A 73 17.52 0.91 1.99
N VAL A 74 17.36 0.11 0.95
CA VAL A 74 16.82 -1.25 1.01
C VAL A 74 17.92 -2.26 0.75
N LEU A 75 18.00 -3.32 1.56
CA LEU A 75 18.84 -4.49 1.33
C LEU A 75 17.98 -5.64 0.81
N TYR A 76 18.35 -6.23 -0.32
CA TYR A 76 17.66 -7.37 -0.93
C TYR A 76 18.17 -8.72 -0.41
N SER A 77 17.33 -9.75 -0.38
CA SER A 77 17.64 -11.08 0.17
C SER A 77 18.72 -11.86 -0.61
N ASP A 78 18.98 -11.50 -1.86
CA ASP A 78 20.00 -12.09 -2.72
C ASP A 78 21.42 -11.56 -2.45
N TYR A 79 21.59 -10.72 -1.41
CA TYR A 79 22.85 -10.08 -1.06
C TYR A 79 24.04 -11.04 -0.86
N LYS A 80 23.77 -12.30 -0.47
CA LYS A 80 24.80 -13.32 -0.28
C LYS A 80 25.41 -13.80 -1.61
N LYS A 81 24.67 -13.68 -2.72
CA LYS A 81 25.09 -14.15 -4.04
C LYS A 81 25.82 -13.06 -4.83
N ASN A 82 25.41 -11.79 -4.70
CA ASN A 82 25.93 -10.67 -5.47
C ASN A 82 26.21 -9.45 -4.60
N ARG A 83 27.40 -9.40 -3.98
CA ARG A 83 27.78 -8.36 -3.00
C ARG A 83 27.70 -6.91 -3.51
N GLU A 84 27.82 -6.69 -4.81
CA GLU A 84 27.94 -5.34 -5.39
C GLU A 84 26.60 -4.61 -5.58
N LYS A 85 25.46 -5.33 -5.64
CA LYS A 85 24.13 -4.75 -5.93
C LYS A 85 23.06 -5.18 -4.93
N CYS A 86 23.47 -5.41 -3.69
CA CYS A 86 22.58 -5.84 -2.61
C CYS A 86 21.66 -4.73 -2.13
N ALA A 87 22.10 -3.47 -2.24
CA ALA A 87 21.43 -2.33 -1.66
C ALA A 87 21.05 -1.28 -2.69
N GLU A 88 19.89 -0.65 -2.50
CA GLU A 88 19.33 0.33 -3.41
C GLU A 88 18.54 1.39 -2.63
N LEU A 89 18.60 2.66 -3.09
CA LEU A 89 17.70 3.71 -2.61
C LEU A 89 16.40 3.64 -3.40
N VAL A 90 15.31 3.29 -2.71
CA VAL A 90 13.99 3.11 -3.32
C VAL A 90 13.02 4.16 -2.77
N PRO A 91 12.27 4.87 -3.62
CA PRO A 91 11.18 5.73 -3.20
C PRO A 91 10.21 5.05 -2.24
N SER A 92 9.86 5.74 -1.15
CA SER A 92 8.95 5.20 -0.14
C SER A 92 7.57 4.83 -0.73
N ARG A 93 7.10 5.55 -1.76
CA ARG A 93 5.84 5.23 -2.46
C ARG A 93 5.84 3.85 -3.10
N ILE A 94 6.98 3.41 -3.60
CA ILE A 94 7.15 2.10 -4.23
C ILE A 94 7.12 1.02 -3.15
N LEU A 95 7.87 1.22 -2.06
CA LEU A 95 7.94 0.22 -0.98
C LEU A 95 6.61 0.03 -0.26
N ARG A 96 5.78 1.08 -0.11
CA ARG A 96 4.42 0.94 0.43
C ARG A 96 3.53 0.03 -0.42
N HIS A 97 3.81 -0.11 -1.72
CA HIS A 97 3.06 -1.01 -2.59
C HIS A 97 3.60 -2.45 -2.55
N TYR A 98 4.93 -2.61 -2.67
CA TYR A 98 5.53 -3.94 -2.86
C TYR A 98 6.00 -4.62 -1.56
N ALA A 99 6.34 -3.85 -0.52
CA ALA A 99 6.86 -4.38 0.74
C ALA A 99 6.31 -3.58 1.95
N PRO A 100 4.98 -3.42 2.09
CA PRO A 100 4.38 -2.56 3.12
C PRO A 100 4.76 -2.96 4.54
N GLN A 101 4.82 -4.27 4.82
CA GLN A 101 5.19 -4.77 6.16
C GLN A 101 6.62 -4.35 6.54
N MET A 102 7.57 -4.44 5.59
CA MET A 102 8.95 -4.00 5.84
C MET A 102 9.04 -2.51 6.16
N VAL A 103 8.17 -1.69 5.56
CA VAL A 103 8.08 -0.26 5.84
C VAL A 103 7.54 0.00 7.24
N ILE A 104 6.48 -0.72 7.63
CA ILE A 104 5.89 -0.64 8.97
C ILE A 104 6.90 -1.06 10.03
N ASP A 105 7.48 -2.26 9.90
CA ASP A 105 8.50 -2.81 10.81
C ASP A 105 9.66 -1.82 11.01
N TYR A 106 10.10 -1.18 9.93
CA TYR A 106 11.16 -0.18 10.00
C TYR A 106 10.73 1.03 10.82
N TYR A 107 9.56 1.61 10.58
CA TYR A 107 9.07 2.74 11.38
C TYR A 107 8.82 2.36 12.84
N GLU A 108 8.29 1.17 13.10
CA GLU A 108 8.13 0.65 14.46
C GLU A 108 9.46 0.53 15.19
N SER A 109 10.52 0.11 14.49
CA SER A 109 11.88 0.03 15.06
C SER A 109 12.46 1.40 15.45
N LEU A 110 12.07 2.46 14.73
CA LEU A 110 12.49 3.84 15.05
C LEU A 110 11.78 4.38 16.30
N VAL A 111 10.52 3.99 16.52
CA VAL A 111 9.73 4.42 17.68
C VAL A 111 10.05 3.59 18.91
N SER A 112 10.29 2.28 18.71
CA SER A 112 10.52 1.30 19.78
C SER A 112 11.99 1.17 20.19
N SER A 113 12.92 1.84 19.50
CA SER A 113 14.30 2.00 19.97
C SER A 113 14.34 2.93 21.17
N LYS A 114 13.95 2.43 22.35
CA LYS A 114 14.22 3.00 23.66
C LYS A 114 14.93 1.99 24.54
#